data_AF-A0A535JEP1-F1
#
_entry.id   AF-A0A535JEP1-F1
#
_cell.length_a   1.000
_cell.length_b   1.000
_cell.length_c   1.000
_cell.angle_alpha   90.00
_cell.angle_beta   90.00
_cell.angle_gamma   90.00
#
_symmetry.space_group_name_H-M   'P 1'
#
loop_
_entity.id
_entity.type
_entity.pdbx_description
1 polymer ?
#
loop_
_entity_poly.entity_id
_entity_poly.type
_entity_poly.pdbx_seq_one_letter_code
_entity_poly.pdbx_strand_id
1 'polypeptide(L)'
;AALGITSQEGKSDYARAIEELQRLMYVARVRAVGEGREDYNYTYDLFVRRYPETVRAAERASSADAITALLARLLALAGGMSEKQIVKLFDWSEDRVAHAARRLEMKKALVREDGLLVLPTLG
;
A
#
# COMPACT_ATOMS: atom_id res chain seq x y z
N ALA A 1 36.41 -12.71 3.11
CA ALA A 1 36.13 -11.53 2.27
C ALA A 1 34.97 -10.78 2.92
N ALA A 2 35.25 -9.61 3.49
CA ALA A 2 34.23 -8.79 4.14
C ALA A 2 33.17 -8.42 3.10
N LEU A 3 31.89 -8.61 3.41
CA LEU A 3 30.73 -8.48 2.51
C LEU A 3 30.53 -7.06 1.92
N GLY A 4 31.54 -6.18 1.89
CA GLY A 4 31.46 -4.81 1.38
C GLY A 4 30.58 -3.86 2.22
N ILE A 5 29.75 -4.39 3.12
CA ILE A 5 28.74 -3.68 3.92
C ILE A 5 29.33 -2.68 4.92
N THR A 6 30.65 -2.67 5.12
CA THR A 6 31.34 -1.71 5.99
C THR A 6 31.69 -0.41 5.26
N SER A 7 31.69 -0.38 3.92
CA SER A 7 31.86 0.85 3.14
C SER A 7 30.54 1.64 3.10
N GLN A 8 30.60 2.96 2.87
CA GLN A 8 29.40 3.80 2.74
C GLN A 8 28.50 3.34 1.59
N GLU A 9 29.11 2.93 0.48
CA GLU A 9 28.42 2.37 -0.68
C GLU A 9 27.71 1.06 -0.32
N GLY A 10 28.39 0.13 0.36
CA GLY A 10 27.79 -1.13 0.81
C GLY A 10 26.65 -0.94 1.82
N LYS A 11 26.73 0.10 2.68
CA LYS A 11 25.63 0.49 3.58
C LYS A 11 24.41 0.99 2.79
N SER A 12 24.63 1.81 1.76
CA SER A 12 23.56 2.35 0.90
C SER A 12 22.86 1.25 0.10
N ASP A 13 23.64 0.34 -0.50
CA ASP A 13 23.09 -0.78 -1.26
C ASP A 13 22.31 -1.76 -0.38
N TYR A 14 22.82 -2.04 0.82
CA TYR A 14 22.10 -2.82 1.81
C TYR A 14 20.76 -2.18 2.21
N ALA A 15 20.75 -0.87 2.49
CA ALA A 15 19.53 -0.15 2.83
C ALA A 15 18.49 -0.23 1.70
N ARG A 16 18.92 -0.03 0.45
CA ARG A 16 18.06 -0.16 -0.74
C ARG A 16 17.48 -1.57 -0.90
N ALA A 17 18.30 -2.60 -0.70
CA ALA A 17 17.85 -3.98 -0.79
C ALA A 17 16.80 -4.30 0.29
N ILE A 18 17.02 -3.84 1.52
CA ILE A 18 16.05 -4.01 2.61
C ILE A 18 14.75 -3.27 2.31
N GLU A 19 14.82 -2.04 1.81
CA GLU A 19 13.64 -1.27 1.39
C GLU A 19 12.84 -2.03 0.33
N GLU A 20 13.52 -2.62 -0.67
CA GLU A 20 12.87 -3.42 -1.70
C GLU A 20 12.18 -4.67 -1.12
N LEU A 21 12.84 -5.38 -0.20
CA LEU A 21 12.24 -6.52 0.48
C LEU A 21 11.01 -6.13 1.31
N GLN A 22 11.02 -4.96 1.94
CA GLN A 22 9.86 -4.43 2.67
C GLN A 22 8.73 -4.02 1.72
N ARG A 23 9.06 -3.35 0.61
CA ARG A 23 8.11 -2.93 -0.43
C ARG A 23 7.38 -4.14 -1.03
N LEU A 24 8.09 -5.23 -1.25
CA LEU A 24 7.52 -6.49 -1.73
C LEU A 24 6.86 -7.33 -0.62
N MET A 25 6.79 -6.81 0.61
CA MET A 25 6.25 -7.49 1.78
C MET A 25 6.89 -8.87 2.04
N TYR A 26 8.18 -9.04 1.75
CA TYR A 26 8.92 -10.23 2.18
C TYR A 26 9.29 -10.16 3.65
N VAL A 27 9.68 -8.97 4.11
CA VAL A 27 10.08 -8.74 5.51
C VAL A 27 9.33 -7.59 6.15
N ALA A 28 9.09 -7.70 7.44
CA ALA A 28 8.52 -6.65 8.28
C ALA A 28 9.51 -6.27 9.38
N ARG A 29 9.59 -4.97 9.70
CA ARG A 29 10.39 -4.48 10.83
C ARG A 29 9.65 -4.79 12.14
N VAL A 30 10.32 -5.48 13.07
CA VAL A 30 9.70 -5.94 14.33
C VAL A 30 10.13 -5.12 15.54
N ARG A 31 11.40 -4.74 15.62
CA ARG A 31 11.95 -3.97 16.74
C ARG A 31 13.18 -3.19 16.31
N ALA A 32 13.39 -2.00 16.90
CA ALA A 32 14.72 -1.38 16.95
C ALA A 32 15.40 -1.87 18.23
N VAL A 33 16.54 -2.54 18.11
CA VAL A 33 17.25 -3.10 19.27
C VAL A 33 18.57 -2.35 19.44
N GLY A 34 18.73 -1.61 20.53
CA GLY A 34 20.02 -1.05 20.96
C GLY A 34 20.00 0.44 21.30
N GLU A 35 20.36 0.74 22.56
CA GLU A 35 20.92 2.02 23.01
C GLU A 35 22.36 2.14 22.52
N GLY A 36 22.69 3.23 21.85
CA GLY A 36 24.04 3.51 21.37
C GLY A 36 23.98 4.45 20.17
N ARG A 37 24.60 5.63 20.31
CA ARG A 37 24.79 6.59 19.23
C ARG A 37 25.64 5.91 18.14
N GLU A 38 25.00 5.28 17.15
CA GLU A 38 25.33 5.35 15.70
C GLU A 38 24.91 4.15 14.84
N ASP A 39 24.44 3.02 15.39
CA ASP A 39 24.03 1.87 14.55
C ASP A 39 22.60 1.39 14.86
N TYR A 40 21.64 1.80 14.03
CA TYR A 40 20.25 1.32 14.10
C TYR A 40 20.18 -0.17 13.72
N ASN A 41 20.28 -1.07 14.71
CA ASN A 41 20.02 -2.49 14.51
C ASN A 41 18.51 -2.74 14.46
N TYR A 42 17.98 -2.97 13.26
CA TYR A 42 16.60 -3.37 13.06
C TYR A 42 16.49 -4.90 12.99
N THR A 43 15.63 -5.47 13.83
CA THR A 43 15.24 -6.87 13.68
C THR A 43 14.09 -6.96 12.68
N TYR A 44 14.34 -7.70 11.61
CA TYR A 44 13.34 -8.04 10.60
C TYR A 44 12.79 -9.44 10.86
N ASP A 45 11.55 -9.65 10.48
CA ASP A 45 10.89 -10.95 10.46
C ASP A 45 10.23 -11.17 9.10
N LEU A 46 9.98 -12.42 8.74
CA LEU A 46 9.22 -12.75 7.54
C LEU A 46 7.81 -12.20 7.69
N PHE A 47 7.35 -11.45 6.70
CA PHE A 47 6.02 -10.82 6.74
C PHE A 47 4.92 -11.87 6.93
N VAL A 48 5.02 -13.01 6.23
CA VAL A 48 4.05 -14.11 6.29
C VAL A 48 3.97 -14.77 7.68
N ARG A 49 5.10 -14.78 8.42
CA ARG A 49 5.15 -15.32 9.78
C ARG A 49 4.62 -14.32 10.78
N ARG A 50 4.92 -13.04 10.58
CA ARG A 50 4.55 -11.95 11.48
C ARG A 50 3.07 -11.56 11.38
N TYR A 51 2.51 -11.62 10.17
CA TYR A 51 1.14 -11.22 9.84
C TYR A 51 0.40 -12.33 9.07
N PRO A 52 0.25 -13.53 9.64
CA PRO A 52 -0.36 -14.66 8.94
C PRO A 52 -1.82 -14.38 8.56
N GLU A 53 -2.57 -13.66 9.39
CA GLU A 53 -3.97 -13.32 9.09
C GLU A 53 -4.10 -12.36 7.91
N THR A 54 -3.16 -11.43 7.74
CA THR A 54 -3.13 -10.52 6.59
C THR A 54 -2.92 -11.30 5.30
N VAL A 55 -2.03 -12.28 5.29
CA VAL A 55 -1.78 -13.13 4.13
C VAL A 55 -3.01 -13.98 3.81
N ARG A 56 -3.64 -14.61 4.81
CA ARG A 56 -4.87 -15.40 4.62
C ARG A 56 -6.03 -14.56 4.08
N ALA A 57 -6.16 -13.31 4.54
CA ALA A 57 -7.17 -12.39 4.02
C ALA A 57 -6.87 -11.99 2.58
N ALA A 58 -5.60 -11.70 2.27
CA ALA A 58 -5.15 -11.32 0.93
C ALA A 58 -5.29 -12.46 -0.09
N GLU A 59 -5.08 -13.73 0.32
CA GLU A 59 -5.23 -14.91 -0.54
C GLU A 59 -6.62 -15.00 -1.19
N ARG A 60 -7.66 -14.52 -0.49
CA ARG A 60 -9.04 -14.53 -0.97
C ARG A 60 -9.42 -13.29 -1.76
N ALA A 61 -8.57 -12.27 -1.80
CA ALA A 61 -8.85 -11.01 -2.46
C ALA A 61 -8.41 -11.07 -3.93
N SER A 62 -9.32 -10.74 -4.84
CA SER A 62 -8.93 -10.51 -6.23
C SER A 62 -8.30 -9.12 -6.40
N SER A 63 -7.55 -8.91 -7.48
CA SER A 63 -7.07 -7.56 -7.84
C SER A 63 -8.22 -6.56 -7.96
N ALA A 64 -9.39 -6.99 -8.44
CA ALA A 64 -10.57 -6.14 -8.52
C ALA A 64 -11.08 -5.74 -7.13
N ASP A 65 -11.05 -6.65 -6.15
CA ASP A 65 -11.44 -6.34 -4.77
C ASP A 65 -10.46 -5.37 -4.12
N ALA A 66 -9.15 -5.56 -4.34
CA ALA A 66 -8.13 -4.66 -3.83
C ALA A 66 -8.28 -3.23 -4.39
N ILE A 67 -8.45 -3.09 -5.71
CA ILE A 67 -8.66 -1.80 -6.38
C ILE A 67 -9.92 -1.12 -5.85
N THR A 68 -11.01 -1.87 -5.74
CA THR A 68 -12.29 -1.37 -5.22
C THR A 68 -12.15 -0.87 -3.78
N ALA A 69 -11.44 -1.61 -2.92
CA ALA A 69 -11.19 -1.22 -1.54
C ALA A 69 -10.30 0.02 -1.41
N LEU A 70 -9.25 0.12 -2.26
CA LEU A 70 -8.38 1.29 -2.32
C LEU A 70 -9.15 2.55 -2.73
N LEU A 71 -10.00 2.45 -3.75
CA LEU A 71 -10.84 3.55 -4.19
C LEU A 71 -11.79 4.01 -3.07
N ALA A 72 -12.51 3.08 -2.44
CA ALA A 72 -13.41 3.42 -1.33
C ALA A 72 -12.66 4.10 -0.17
N ARG A 73 -11.46 3.62 0.18
CA ARG A 73 -10.65 4.21 1.25
C ARG A 73 -10.12 5.59 0.87
N LEU A 74 -9.72 5.80 -0.38
CA LEU A 74 -9.33 7.12 -0.87
C LEU A 74 -10.48 8.12 -0.69
N LEU A 75 -11.69 7.76 -1.13
CA LEU A 75 -12.85 8.64 -1.02
C LEU A 75 -13.23 8.91 0.43
N ALA A 76 -13.11 7.91 1.32
CA ALA A 76 -13.31 8.11 2.75
C ALA A 76 -12.33 9.12 3.37
N LEU A 77 -11.11 9.20 2.85
CA LEU A 77 -10.08 10.13 3.33
C LEU A 77 -10.20 11.53 2.69
N ALA A 78 -10.58 11.59 1.41
CA ALA A 78 -10.60 12.82 0.62
C ALA A 78 -11.97 13.52 0.58
N GLY A 79 -13.05 12.86 1.02
CA GLY A 79 -14.42 13.37 0.95
C GLY A 79 -15.05 13.23 -0.45
N GLY A 80 -14.29 13.46 -1.51
CA GLY A 80 -14.72 13.29 -2.89
C GLY A 80 -13.60 13.58 -3.89
N MET A 81 -13.56 12.85 -5.01
CA MET A 81 -12.54 13.05 -6.05
C MET A 81 -13.07 12.78 -7.45
N SER A 82 -12.57 13.52 -8.43
CA SER A 82 -12.84 13.24 -9.85
C SER A 82 -12.04 12.03 -10.33
N GLU A 83 -12.55 11.31 -11.34
CA GLU A 83 -11.84 10.18 -11.94
C GLU A 83 -10.45 10.55 -12.47
N LYS A 84 -10.31 11.76 -13.03
CA LYS A 84 -9.02 12.27 -13.54
C LYS A 84 -7.97 12.40 -12.42
N GLN A 85 -8.38 12.86 -11.24
CA GLN A 85 -7.48 12.94 -10.09
C GLN A 85 -7.07 11.54 -9.61
N ILE A 86 -8.00 10.58 -9.64
CA ILE A 86 -7.74 9.19 -9.24
C ILE A 86 -6.78 8.50 -10.21
N VAL A 87 -7.00 8.65 -11.53
CA VAL A 87 -6.09 8.19 -12.59
C VAL A 87 -4.69 8.70 -12.33
N LYS A 88 -4.54 10.02 -12.11
CA LYS A 88 -3.24 10.64 -11.85
C LYS A 88 -2.59 10.18 -10.54
N LEU A 89 -3.38 9.99 -9.49
CA LEU A 89 -2.86 9.64 -8.16
C LEU A 89 -2.32 8.21 -8.11
N PHE A 90 -3.06 7.26 -8.70
CA PHE A 90 -2.72 5.84 -8.66
C PHE A 90 -2.01 5.33 -9.91
N ASP A 91 -1.88 6.16 -10.94
CA ASP A 91 -1.40 5.76 -12.26
C ASP A 91 -2.21 4.57 -12.83
N TRP A 92 -3.53 4.64 -12.67
CA TRP A 92 -4.47 3.64 -13.19
C TRP A 92 -5.02 4.06 -14.55
N SER A 93 -5.34 3.11 -15.41
CA SER A 93 -6.08 3.41 -16.65
C SER A 93 -7.49 3.93 -16.34
N GLU A 94 -8.03 4.76 -17.23
CA GLU A 94 -9.40 5.27 -17.12
C GLU A 94 -10.42 4.12 -17.00
N ASP A 95 -10.28 3.08 -17.81
CA ASP A 95 -11.13 1.88 -17.76
C ASP A 95 -11.10 1.20 -16.39
N ARG A 96 -9.93 1.16 -15.75
CA ARG A 96 -9.77 0.54 -14.43
C ARG A 96 -10.49 1.36 -13.36
N VAL A 97 -10.37 2.68 -13.40
CA VAL A 97 -11.10 3.59 -12.49
C VAL A 97 -12.60 3.46 -12.72
N ALA A 98 -13.06 3.50 -13.97
CA ALA A 98 -14.47 3.39 -14.32
C ALA A 98 -15.07 2.04 -13.87
N HIS A 99 -14.34 0.93 -14.02
CA HIS A 99 -14.79 -0.38 -13.57
C HIS A 99 -14.87 -0.48 -12.05
N ALA A 100 -13.88 0.06 -11.33
CA ALA A 100 -13.88 0.10 -9.87
C ALA A 100 -15.02 0.95 -9.31
N ALA A 101 -15.23 2.14 -9.89
CA ALA A 101 -16.34 3.03 -9.54
C ALA A 101 -17.70 2.32 -9.77
N ARG A 102 -17.88 1.70 -10.94
CA ARG A 102 -19.10 0.95 -11.26
C ARG A 102 -19.37 -0.19 -10.27
N ARG A 103 -18.34 -0.94 -9.85
CA ARG A 103 -18.49 -1.98 -8.81
C ARG A 103 -18.98 -1.40 -7.48
N LEU A 104 -18.51 -0.22 -7.07
CA LEU A 104 -18.96 0.44 -5.85
C LEU A 104 -20.38 1.00 -5.98
N GLU A 105 -20.73 1.58 -7.13
CA GLU A 105 -22.08 2.07 -7.44
C GLU A 105 -23.11 0.93 -7.38
N MET A 106 -22.81 -0.22 -7.97
CA MET A 106 -23.68 -1.40 -7.90
C MET A 106 -23.91 -1.89 -6.47
N LYS A 107 -22.92 -1.67 -5.58
CA LYS A 107 -23.02 -1.99 -4.15
C LYS A 107 -23.64 -0.86 -3.32
N LYS A 108 -24.09 0.23 -3.96
CA LYS A 108 -24.57 1.45 -3.31
C LYS A 108 -23.55 2.03 -2.32
N ALA A 109 -22.27 1.84 -2.59
CA ALA A 109 -21.15 2.29 -1.75
C ALA A 109 -20.45 3.53 -2.33
N LEU A 110 -20.92 4.04 -3.47
CA LEU A 110 -20.41 5.21 -4.16
C LEU A 110 -21.57 5.86 -4.91
N VAL A 111 -21.60 7.19 -4.94
CA VAL A 111 -22.48 7.98 -5.80
C VAL A 111 -21.65 9.02 -6.57
N ARG A 112 -22.25 9.56 -7.63
CA ARG A 112 -21.67 10.64 -8.43
C ARG A 112 -22.40 11.94 -8.12
N GLU A 113 -21.65 12.96 -7.71
CA GLU A 113 -22.19 14.27 -7.35
C GLU A 113 -21.27 15.35 -7.89
N ASP A 114 -21.82 16.30 -8.65
CA ASP A 114 -21.07 17.41 -9.28
C ASP A 114 -19.79 16.98 -10.04
N GLY A 115 -19.82 15.80 -10.68
CA GLY A 115 -18.68 15.25 -11.42
C GLY A 115 -17.59 14.61 -10.54
N LEU A 116 -17.84 14.48 -9.24
CA LEU A 116 -17.00 13.78 -8.27
C LEU A 116 -17.58 12.42 -7.92
N LEU A 117 -16.69 11.50 -7.56
CA LEU A 117 -17.04 10.26 -6.89
C LEU A 117 -17.03 10.53 -5.38
N VAL A 118 -18.12 10.21 -4.69
CA VAL A 118 -18.27 10.41 -3.24
C VAL A 118 -18.86 9.18 -2.57
N LEU A 119 -18.62 9.01 -1.28
CA LEU A 119 -19.27 7.96 -0.49
C LEU A 119 -20.67 8.44 -0.07
N PRO A 120 -21.72 7.60 -0.11
CA PRO A 120 -23.08 8.00 0.27
C PRO A 120 -23.24 8.47 1.72
N THR A 121 -22.28 8.15 2.59
CA THR A 121 -22.26 8.60 3.99
C THR A 121 -21.67 10.00 4.17
N LEU A 122 -21.14 10.60 3.10
CA LEU A 122 -20.45 11.89 3.10
C LEU A 122 -21.15 12.95 2.23
N GLY A 123 -22.19 12.55 1.47
CA GLY A 123 -23.08 13.44 0.72
C GLY A 123 -24.47 13.52 1.35
#